data_AF-A0A534AJ59-F1
#
_entry.id   AF-A0A534AJ59-F1
#
_cell.length_a   1.000
_cell.length_b   1.000
_cell.length_c   1.000
_cell.angle_alpha   90.00
_cell.angle_beta   90.00
_cell.angle_gamma   90.00
#
_symmetry.space_group_name_H-M   'P 1'
#
loop_
_entity.id
_entity.type
_entity.pdbx_description
1 polymer ?
#
loop_
_entity_poly.entity_id
_entity_poly.type
_entity_poly.pdbx_seq_one_letter_code
_entity_poly.pdbx_strand_id
1 'polypeptide(L)'
;AHGGRPLYMEEAFFILRRHRKVWLDLSGIPPVRLLEYFPRLPELVDRVLWGTDWPSPGVKTLRVNIDQFLALPLSDPHKKAILETNALALFPSTR
;
A
#
# COMPACT_ATOMS: atom_id res chain seq x y z
N ALA A 1 2.01 -8.58 3.38
CA ALA A 1 3.21 -7.75 3.25
C ALA A 1 3.65 -7.72 1.80
N HIS A 2 4.23 -6.61 1.34
CA HIS A 2 4.82 -6.43 0.02
C HIS A 2 3.92 -6.78 -1.17
N GLY A 3 2.61 -6.75 -0.97
CA GLY A 3 1.62 -7.23 -1.93
C GLY A 3 1.87 -8.61 -2.52
N GLY A 4 2.60 -9.52 -1.84
CA GLY A 4 2.95 -10.83 -2.41
C GLY A 4 4.00 -10.80 -3.52
N ARG A 5 4.66 -9.66 -3.76
CA ARG A 5 5.69 -9.52 -4.79
C ARG A 5 6.89 -10.48 -4.54
N PRO A 6 7.51 -11.04 -5.60
CA PRO A 6 7.14 -10.92 -7.00
C PRO A 6 6.20 -12.01 -7.52
N LEU A 7 5.97 -13.07 -6.76
CA LEU A 7 5.36 -14.30 -7.28
C LEU A 7 3.84 -14.38 -7.08
N TYR A 8 3.27 -13.61 -6.14
CA TYR A 8 1.91 -13.82 -5.64
C TYR A 8 1.05 -12.55 -5.68
N MET A 9 1.35 -11.59 -6.55
CA MET A 9 0.66 -10.29 -6.56
C MET A 9 -0.81 -10.43 -6.97
N GLU A 10 -1.09 -11.24 -7.98
CA GLU A 10 -2.46 -11.51 -8.44
C GLU A 10 -3.26 -12.28 -7.39
N GLU A 11 -2.66 -13.28 -6.77
CA GLU A 11 -3.25 -14.09 -5.70
C GLU A 11 -3.51 -13.24 -4.45
N ALA A 12 -2.57 -12.37 -4.07
CA ALA A 12 -2.75 -11.45 -2.95
C ALA A 12 -3.94 -10.50 -3.21
N PHE A 13 -4.06 -9.97 -4.42
CA PHE A 13 -5.20 -9.13 -4.80
C PHE A 13 -6.52 -9.90 -4.81
N PHE A 14 -6.52 -11.15 -5.29
CA PHE A 14 -7.69 -12.03 -5.26
C PHE A 14 -8.17 -12.27 -3.81
N ILE A 15 -7.26 -12.63 -2.90
CA ILE A 15 -7.59 -12.86 -1.49
C ILE A 15 -8.11 -11.57 -0.82
N LEU A 16 -7.46 -10.42 -1.08
CA LEU A 16 -7.88 -9.11 -0.58
C LEU A 16 -9.31 -8.73 -1.00
N ARG A 17 -9.69 -9.03 -2.25
CA ARG A 17 -11.04 -8.77 -2.77
C ARG A 17 -12.08 -9.68 -2.13
N ARG A 18 -11.73 -10.96 -1.89
CA ARG A 18 -12.64 -12.00 -1.43
C ARG A 18 -12.90 -11.97 0.08
N HIS A 19 -11.92 -11.53 0.87
CA HIS A 19 -11.96 -11.61 2.34
C HIS A 19 -11.85 -10.22 2.97
N ARG A 20 -12.92 -9.77 3.65
CA ARG A 20 -13.02 -8.43 4.25
C ARG A 20 -12.04 -8.16 5.39
N LYS A 21 -11.51 -9.21 6.03
CA LYS A 21 -10.56 -9.09 7.16
C LYS A 21 -9.09 -9.13 6.73
N VAL A 22 -8.81 -9.18 5.43
CA VAL A 22 -7.45 -9.18 4.90
C VAL A 22 -7.06 -7.75 4.52
N TRP A 23 -5.82 -7.39 4.82
CA TRP A 23 -5.20 -6.11 4.51
C TRP A 23 -3.99 -6.31 3.60
N LEU A 24 -3.76 -5.35 2.71
CA LEU A 24 -2.61 -5.31 1.83
C LEU A 24 -1.60 -4.31 2.37
N ASP A 25 -0.36 -4.73 2.52
CA ASP A 25 0.76 -3.85 2.87
C ASP A 25 1.61 -3.59 1.61
N LEU A 26 1.92 -2.32 1.35
CA LEU A 26 2.64 -1.84 0.17
C LEU A 26 4.16 -1.72 0.36
N SER A 27 4.67 -1.99 1.56
CA SER A 27 6.09 -1.92 1.85
C SER A 27 6.92 -2.74 0.86
N GLY A 28 8.14 -2.31 0.49
CA GLY A 28 8.98 -3.05 -0.47
C GLY A 28 8.49 -3.07 -1.93
N ILE A 29 7.37 -2.41 -2.25
CA ILE A 29 6.94 -2.13 -3.62
C ILE A 29 7.46 -0.74 -4.02
N PRO A 30 8.19 -0.61 -5.14
CA PRO A 30 8.55 0.70 -5.67
C PRO A 30 7.29 1.52 -5.99
N PRO A 31 7.06 2.70 -5.37
CA PRO A 31 5.81 3.44 -5.54
C PRO A 31 5.48 3.75 -7.00
N VAL A 32 6.49 4.08 -7.80
CA VAL A 32 6.34 4.38 -9.24
C VAL A 32 5.79 3.22 -10.08
N ARG A 33 5.89 1.97 -9.60
CA ARG A 33 5.33 0.77 -10.26
C ARG A 33 4.08 0.24 -9.56
N LEU A 34 3.56 0.93 -8.55
CA LEU A 34 2.46 0.43 -7.74
C LEU A 34 1.22 0.10 -8.58
N LEU A 35 0.82 1.02 -9.47
CA LEU A 35 -0.36 0.83 -10.34
C LEU A 35 -0.08 -0.05 -11.56
N GLU A 36 1.19 -0.35 -11.86
CA GLU A 36 1.56 -1.39 -12.83
C GLU A 36 1.25 -2.77 -12.24
N TYR A 37 1.62 -3.00 -10.98
CA TYR A 37 1.35 -4.27 -10.30
C TYR A 37 -0.09 -4.41 -9.81
N PHE A 38 -0.70 -3.30 -9.38
CA PHE A 38 -2.06 -3.26 -8.85
C PHE A 38 -2.90 -2.19 -9.57
N PRO A 39 -3.23 -2.39 -10.86
CA PRO A 39 -4.02 -1.41 -11.64
C PRO A 39 -5.40 -1.14 -11.03
N ARG A 40 -5.93 -2.13 -10.31
CA ARG A 40 -7.24 -2.09 -9.64
C ARG A 40 -7.15 -1.74 -8.15
N LEU A 41 -6.01 -1.28 -7.67
CA LEU A 41 -5.84 -0.82 -6.28
C LEU A 41 -6.91 0.19 -5.84
N PRO A 42 -7.35 1.15 -6.68
CA PRO A 42 -8.42 2.09 -6.34
C PRO A 42 -9.74 1.43 -5.85
N GLU A 43 -10.03 0.19 -6.25
CA GLU A 43 -11.25 -0.52 -5.85
C GLU A 43 -11.22 -1.01 -4.38
N LEU A 44 -10.03 -1.10 -3.77
CA LEU A 44 -9.84 -1.73 -2.45
C LEU A 44 -8.95 -0.89 -1.52
N VAL A 45 -8.87 0.43 -1.76
CA VAL A 45 -8.01 1.35 -1.01
C VAL A 45 -8.31 1.39 0.48
N ASP A 46 -9.52 1.00 0.90
CA ASP A 46 -9.96 0.96 2.30
C ASP A 46 -9.25 -0.12 3.13
N ARG A 47 -8.53 -1.04 2.48
CA ARG A 47 -7.80 -2.15 3.13
C ARG A 47 -6.33 -2.21 2.74
N VAL A 48 -5.76 -1.07 2.36
CA VAL A 48 -4.38 -0.96 1.88
C VAL A 48 -3.59 -0.05 2.81
N LEU A 49 -2.41 -0.49 3.21
CA LEU A 49 -1.51 0.21 4.12
C LEU A 49 -0.25 0.62 3.38
N TRP A 50 0.15 1.88 3.55
CA TRP A 50 1.47 2.32 3.15
C TRP A 50 2.53 1.91 4.18
N GLY A 51 3.67 1.48 3.67
CA GLY A 51 4.87 1.25 4.44
C GLY A 51 6.08 1.38 3.51
N THR A 52 7.26 1.64 4.06
CA THR A 52 8.47 1.75 3.23
C THR A 52 9.27 0.46 3.18
N ASP A 53 9.22 -0.36 4.24
CA ASP A 53 10.18 -1.44 4.50
C ASP A 53 11.59 -0.91 4.81
N TRP A 54 11.76 0.34 5.25
CA TRP A 54 13.08 0.85 5.66
C TRP A 54 13.64 0.01 6.83
N PRO A 55 14.92 -0.38 6.82
CA PRO A 55 16.03 0.07 5.96
C PRO A 55 16.34 -0.84 4.75
N SER A 56 15.33 -1.47 4.13
CA SER A 56 15.52 -2.34 2.96
C SER A 56 16.35 -1.67 1.85
N PRO A 57 17.26 -2.40 1.17
CA PRO A 57 18.22 -1.83 0.20
C PRO A 57 17.59 -1.01 -0.93
N GLY A 58 16.32 -1.27 -1.28
CA GLY A 58 15.60 -0.54 -2.33
C GLY A 58 15.05 0.82 -1.90
N VAL A 59 15.09 1.16 -0.61
CA VAL A 59 14.48 2.38 -0.05
C VAL A 59 15.56 3.41 0.24
N LYS A 60 15.72 4.40 -0.64
CA LYS A 60 16.72 5.47 -0.46
C LYS A 60 16.46 6.32 0.77
N THR A 61 15.25 6.89 0.86
CA THR A 61 14.78 7.67 2.01
C THR A 61 13.27 7.54 2.15
N LEU A 62 12.75 7.76 3.36
CA LEU A 62 11.30 7.81 3.60
C LEU A 62 10.64 8.93 2.79
N ARG A 63 11.30 10.11 2.69
CA ARG A 63 10.83 11.28 1.93
C ARG A 63 10.64 10.97 0.45
N VAL A 64 11.66 10.39 -0.18
CA VAL A 64 11.58 10.06 -1.62
C VAL A 64 10.47 9.03 -1.88
N ASN A 65 10.28 8.05 -0.98
CA ASN A 65 9.23 7.06 -1.14
C ASN A 65 7.82 7.69 -1.07
N ILE A 66 7.58 8.53 -0.06
CA ILE A 66 6.27 9.20 0.08
C ILE A 66 6.01 10.19 -1.06
N ASP A 67 7.02 10.93 -1.52
CA ASP A 67 6.88 11.89 -2.63
C ASP A 67 6.52 11.15 -3.93
N GLN A 68 7.14 10.00 -4.20
CA GLN A 68 6.79 9.15 -5.35
C GLN A 68 5.38 8.57 -5.24
N PHE A 69 4.96 8.16 -4.04
CA PHE A 69 3.60 7.67 -3.81
C PHE A 69 2.57 8.79 -4.02
N LEU A 70 2.83 10.00 -3.52
CA LEU A 70 1.95 11.16 -3.67
C LEU A 70 1.83 11.63 -5.13
N ALA A 71 2.84 11.36 -5.96
CA ALA A 71 2.81 11.64 -7.40
C ALA A 71 1.94 10.67 -8.21
N LEU A 72 1.45 9.57 -7.61
CA LEU A 72 0.57 8.63 -8.31
C LEU A 72 -0.77 9.29 -8.69
N PRO A 73 -1.40 8.85 -9.81
CA PRO A 73 -2.70 9.32 -10.26
C PRO A 73 -3.84 8.71 -9.42
N LEU A 74 -3.75 8.88 -8.10
CA LEU A 74 -4.76 8.55 -7.11
C LEU A 74 -5.43 9.84 -6.65
N SER A 75 -6.71 9.75 -6.29
CA SER A 75 -7.43 10.86 -5.67
C SER A 75 -6.86 11.15 -4.27
N ASP A 76 -7.02 12.38 -3.80
CA ASP A 76 -6.56 12.75 -2.44
C ASP A 76 -7.20 11.89 -1.33
N PRO A 77 -8.50 11.51 -1.41
CA PRO A 77 -9.07 10.54 -0.48
C PRO A 77 -8.36 9.18 -0.48
N HIS A 78 -7.96 8.67 -1.65
CA HIS A 78 -7.23 7.40 -1.74
C HIS A 78 -5.84 7.51 -1.09
N LYS A 79 -5.13 8.61 -1.37
CA LYS A 79 -3.80 8.86 -0.78
C LYS A 79 -3.90 8.95 0.74
N LYS A 80 -4.87 9.70 1.25
CA LYS A 80 -5.12 9.82 2.70
C LYS A 80 -5.49 8.48 3.34
N ALA A 81 -6.31 7.68 2.66
CA ALA A 81 -6.69 6.36 3.16
C ALA A 81 -5.46 5.49 3.38
N ILE A 82 -4.64 5.35 2.33
CA ILE A 82 -3.48 4.46 2.30
C ILE A 82 -2.35 4.93 3.23
N LEU A 83 -2.11 6.25 3.34
CA LEU A 83 -1.03 6.82 4.14
C LEU A 83 -1.36 6.95 5.63
N GLU A 84 -2.64 7.08 6.00
CA GLU A 84 -3.02 7.53 7.33
C GLU A 84 -4.23 6.78 7.89
N THR A 85 -5.43 6.99 7.33
CA THR A 85 -6.66 6.64 8.05
C THR A 85 -6.83 5.12 8.22
N ASN A 86 -6.34 4.34 7.26
CA ASN A 86 -6.38 2.89 7.34
C ASN A 86 -5.51 2.35 8.47
N ALA A 87 -4.30 2.89 8.62
CA ALA A 87 -3.39 2.48 9.69
C ALA A 87 -3.97 2.85 11.07
N LEU A 88 -4.56 4.04 11.19
CA LEU A 88 -5.22 4.46 12.44
C LEU A 88 -6.45 3.61 12.79
N ALA A 89 -7.20 3.15 11.78
CA ALA A 89 -8.35 2.28 11.99
C ALA A 89 -7.93 0.86 12.38
N LEU A 90 -6.85 0.33 11.80
CA LEU A 90 -6.37 -1.03 12.07
C LEU A 90 -5.55 -1.13 13.36
N PHE A 91 -4.73 -0.12 13.62
CA PHE A 91 -3.88 0.00 14.80
C PHE A 91 -4.32 1.23 15.61
N PRO A 92 -5.49 1.15 16.28
CA PRO A 92 -5.96 2.27 17.08
C PRO A 92 -4.92 2.59 18.15
N SER A 93 -4.55 3.87 18.24
CA SER A 93 -3.67 4.32 19.31
C SER A 93 -4.31 4.00 20.64
N THR A 94 -3.65 3.17 21.43
CA THR A 94 -3.98 3.04 22.85
C THR A 94 -3.73 4.41 23.46
N ARG A 95 -4.80 5.08 23.90
CA ARG A 95 -4.66 6.22 24.82
C ARG A 95 -4.19 5.71 26.16
#